data_AF-A0A839WDR9-F1
#
_entry.id   AF-A0A839WDR9-F1
#
_cell.length_a   1.000
_cell.length_b   1.000
_cell.length_c   1.000
_cell.angle_alpha   90.00
_cell.angle_beta   90.00
_cell.angle_gamma   90.00
#
_symmetry.space_group_name_H-M   'P 1'
#
loop_
_entity.id
_entity.type
_entity.pdbx_description
1 polymer ?
#
loop_
_entity_poly.entity_id
_entity_poly.type
_entity_poly.pdbx_seq_one_letter_code
_entity_poly.pdbx_strand_id
1 'polypeptide(L)' 'MTTREIVATFKEMYDADVSPVLISKVTDAIREQVAVWPN' A
#
# COMPACT_ATOMS: atom_id res chain seq x y z
N MET A 1 -2.16 6.88 -9.32
CA MET A 1 -1.50 5.86 -8.50
C MET A 1 -2.42 4.66 -8.33
N THR A 2 -2.09 3.55 -8.98
CA THR A 2 -2.81 2.27 -8.92
C THR A 2 -2.02 1.27 -8.09
N THR A 3 -2.65 0.18 -7.63
CA THR A 3 -1.96 -0.88 -6.88
C THR A 3 -0.82 -1.51 -7.67
N ARG A 4 -0.93 -1.60 -9.00
CA ARG A 4 0.15 -2.11 -9.87
C ARG A 4 1.34 -1.16 -9.95
N GLU A 5 1.09 0.15 -9.99
CA GLU A 5 2.17 1.16 -9.96
C GLU A 5 2.92 1.09 -8.63
N ILE A 6 2.21 0.92 -7.51
CA ILE A 6 2.83 0.76 -6.18
C ILE A 6 3.73 -0.48 -6.12
N VAL A 7 3.27 -1.63 -6.64
CA VAL A 7 4.07 -2.86 -6.69
C VAL A 7 5.37 -2.66 -7.49
N ALA A 8 5.28 -1.99 -8.65
CA ALA A 8 6.46 -1.71 -9.47
C ALA A 8 7.48 -0.83 -8.71
N THR A 9 7.00 0.21 -8.00
CA THR A 9 7.85 1.08 -7.18
C THR A 9 8.52 0.32 -6.03
N PHE A 10 7.82 -0.60 -5.37
CA PHE A 10 8.41 -1.44 -4.32
C PHE A 10 9.50 -2.37 -4.86
N LYS A 11 9.30 -2.93 -6.05
CA LYS A 11 10.30 -3.77 -6.72
C LYS A 11 11.53 -2.96 -7.14
N GLU A 12 11.34 -1.74 -7.65
CA GLU A 12 12.44 -0.88 -8.07
C GLU A 12 13.30 -0.38 -6.89
N MET A 13 12.67 0.06 -5.79
CA MET A 13 13.38 0.69 -4.68
C MET A 13 13.93 -0.32 -3.66
N TYR A 14 13.25 -1.45 -3.48
CA TYR A 14 13.55 -2.41 -2.41
C TYR A 14 13.80 -3.84 -2.90
N ASP A 15 13.78 -4.08 -4.23
CA ASP A 15 13.83 -5.43 -4.84
C ASP A 15 12.75 -6.40 -4.32
N ALA A 16 11.72 -5.88 -3.66
CA ALA A 16 10.70 -6.66 -2.99
C ALA A 16 9.55 -6.97 -3.97
N ASP A 17 9.24 -8.25 -4.13
CA ASP A 17 8.05 -8.68 -4.85
C ASP A 17 6.85 -8.71 -3.89
N VAL A 18 5.92 -7.78 -4.09
CA VAL A 18 4.74 -7.59 -3.24
C VAL A 18 3.48 -7.75 -4.08
N SER A 19 2.51 -8.50 -3.57
CA SER A 19 1.27 -8.72 -4.32
C SER A 19 0.35 -7.48 -4.31
N PRO A 20 -0.37 -7.19 -5.40
CA PRO A 20 -1.37 -6.13 -5.42
C PRO A 20 -2.45 -6.30 -4.34
N VAL A 21 -2.77 -7.55 -3.97
CA VAL A 21 -3.73 -7.87 -2.91
C VAL A 21 -3.23 -7.43 -1.54
N LEU A 22 -1.94 -7.61 -1.26
CA LEU A 22 -1.32 -7.15 -0.02
C LEU A 22 -1.37 -5.62 0.08
N ILE A 23 -1.06 -4.93 -1.02
CA ILE A 23 -1.13 -3.47 -1.09
C ILE A 23 -2.55 -2.95 -0.81
N SER A 24 -3.59 -3.59 -1.37
CA SER A 24 -4.98 -3.24 -1.08
C SER A 24 -5.29 -3.41 0.42
N LYS A 25 -4.94 -4.55 1.00
CA LYS A 25 -5.19 -4.82 2.43
C LYS A 25 -4.52 -3.80 3.36
N VAL A 26 -3.27 -3.45 3.07
CA VAL A 26 -2.54 -2.43 3.84
C VAL A 26 -3.18 -1.06 3.69
N THR A 27 -3.59 -0.69 2.47
CA THR A 27 -4.24 0.60 2.21
C THR A 27 -5.58 0.71 2.95
N ASP A 28 -6.38 -0.35 2.96
CA ASP A 28 -7.65 -0.40 3.67
C ASP A 28 -7.45 -0.27 5.19
N ALA A 29 -6.49 -1.02 5.75
CA ALA A 29 -6.16 -0.95 7.17
C ALA A 29 -5.67 0.43 7.61
N ILE A 30 -4.86 1.11 6.78
CA ILE A 30 -4.40 2.48 7.07
C ILE A 30 -5.56 3.47 7.00
N ARG A 31 -6.49 3.31 6.05
CA ARG A 31 -7.65 4.21 5.92
C ARG A 31 -8.50 4.21 7.20
N GLU A 32 -8.73 3.05 7.79
CA GLU A 32 -9.45 2.93 9.06
C GLU A 32 -8.70 3.62 10.21
N GLN A 33 -7.38 3.46 10.26
CA GLN A 33 -6.55 4.09 11.30
C GLN A 33 -6.47 5.62 11.16
N VAL A 34 -6.41 6.14 9.94
CA VAL A 34 -6.39 7.59 9.69
C VAL A 34 -7.73 8.22 10.04
N ALA A 35 -8.85 7.53 9.80
CA ALA A 35 -10.19 8.04 10.10
C ALA A 35 -10.44 8.28 11.61
N VAL A 36 -9.69 7.61 12.49
CA VAL A 36 -9.81 7.74 13.95
C VAL A 36 -8.74 8.63 14.57
N TRP A 37 -7.82 9.18 13.78
CA TRP A 37 -6.77 10.08 14.28
C TRP A 37 -7.34 11.48 14.50
N PRO A 38 -7.24 12.07 15.71
CA PRO A 38 -7.70 13.43 15.95
C PRO A 38 -6.77 14.44 15.24
N ASN A 39 -7.37 15.44 14.58
CA ASN A 39 -6.67 16.57 13.97
C ASN A 39 -6.09 17.53 15.01
#